data_AF-W0QCC0-F1
#
_entry.id   AF-W0QCC0-F1
#
_cell.length_a   1.000
_cell.length_b   1.000
_cell.length_c   1.000
_cell.angle_alpha   90.00
_cell.angle_beta   90.00
_cell.angle_gamma   90.00
#
_symmetry.space_group_name_H-M   'P 1'
#
loop_
_entity.id
_entity.type
_entity.pdbx_description
1 polymer ?
#
loop_
_entity_poly.entity_id
_entity_poly.type
_entity_poly.pdbx_seq_one_letter_code
_entity_poly.pdbx_strand_id
1 'polypeptide(L)' 'MRWEIETAKELGIPIVGVIPRGQERISQIVFSNSIVDVRWNTESIVQAIRSYAK' A
#
# COMPACT_ATOMS: atom_id res chain seq x y z
N MET A 1 -1.75 2.21 13.48
CA MET A 1 -1.23 1.57 12.25
C MET A 1 -0.91 0.10 12.36
N ARG A 2 -0.38 -0.46 13.47
CA ARG A 2 -0.18 -1.94 13.53
C ARG A 2 -1.50 -2.71 13.42
N TRP A 3 -2.52 -2.28 14.18
CA TRP A 3 -3.85 -2.91 14.16
C TRP A 3 -4.49 -2.95 12.77
N GLU A 4 -4.48 -1.85 12.01
CA GLU A 4 -5.06 -1.80 10.66
C GLU A 4 -4.40 -2.80 9.70
N ILE A 5 -3.08 -2.94 9.77
CA ILE A 5 -2.32 -3.90 8.95
C ILE A 5 -2.59 -5.33 9.40
N GLU A 6 -2.62 -5.60 10.70
CA GLU A 6 -2.91 -6.93 11.24
C GLU A 6 -4.32 -7.38 10.86
N THR A 7 -5.33 -6.53 11.07
CA THR A 7 -6.71 -6.80 10.66
C THR A 7 -6.82 -7.02 9.15
N ALA A 8 -6.17 -6.19 8.32
CA ALA A 8 -6.17 -6.39 6.88
C ALA A 8 -5.56 -7.74 6.48
N LYS A 9 -4.49 -8.17 7.14
CA LYS A 9 -3.89 -9.49 6.94
C LYS A 9 -4.82 -10.63 7.37
N GLU A 10 -5.45 -10.52 8.53
CA GLU A 10 -6.42 -11.51 9.04
C GLU A 10 -7.61 -11.68 8.09
N LEU A 11 -8.09 -10.56 7.53
CA LEU A 11 -9.18 -10.55 6.55
C LEU A 11 -8.74 -10.86 5.12
N GLY A 12 -7.44 -11.07 4.88
CA GLY A 12 -6.90 -11.32 3.53
C GLY A 12 -7.11 -10.16 2.55
N ILE A 13 -7.22 -8.93 3.07
CA ILE A 13 -7.40 -7.69 2.33
C ILE A 13 -6.02 -7.24 1.80
N PRO A 14 -5.88 -7.02 0.49
CA PRO A 14 -4.64 -6.55 -0.11
C PRO A 14 -4.27 -5.13 0.35
N ILE A 15 -3.00 -4.92 0.69
CA ILE A 15 -2.46 -3.62 1.12
C ILE A 15 -1.62 -3.05 -0.01
N VAL A 16 -1.96 -1.84 -0.47
CA VAL A 16 -1.17 -1.08 -1.46
C VAL A 16 -0.44 0.05 -0.73
N GLY A 17 0.89 0.08 -0.86
CA GLY A 17 1.71 1.16 -0.33
C GLY A 17 1.77 2.33 -1.31
N VAL A 18 1.61 3.56 -0.81
CA VAL A 18 1.75 4.78 -1.64
C VAL A 18 2.90 5.61 -1.10
N ILE A 19 3.92 5.80 -1.94
CA ILE A 19 5.12 6.58 -1.64
C ILE A 19 4.81 8.06 -1.89
N PRO A 20 4.79 8.91 -0.85
CA PRO A 20 4.44 10.32 -0.98
C PRO A 20 5.41 11.07 -1.89
N ARG A 21 4.91 12.10 -2.58
CA ARG A 21 5.75 12.95 -3.42
C ARG A 21 6.72 13.74 -2.54
N GLY A 22 7.99 13.76 -2.93
CA GLY A 22 9.04 14.52 -2.24
C GLY A 22 9.57 13.85 -0.96
N GLN A 23 9.11 12.65 -0.62
CA GLN A 23 9.63 11.88 0.49
C GLN A 23 10.60 10.80 0.00
N GLU A 24 11.79 10.76 0.59
CA GLU A 24 12.81 9.74 0.26
C GLU A 24 12.50 8.38 0.88
N ARG A 25 11.74 8.34 1.98
CA ARG A 25 11.51 7.14 2.79
C ARG A 25 10.04 6.93 3.11
N ILE A 26 9.54 5.74 2.85
CA ILE A 26 8.24 5.26 3.32
C ILE A 26 8.39 4.58 4.69
N SER A 27 7.30 4.50 5.45
CA SER A 27 7.23 3.68 6.66
C SER A 27 7.62 2.24 6.35
N GLN A 28 8.63 1.72 7.05
CA GLN A 28 9.07 0.32 6.92
C GLN A 28 7.94 -0.67 7.23
N ILE A 29 7.03 -0.26 8.13
CA ILE A 29 5.86 -1.06 8.49
C ILE A 29 4.90 -1.18 7.30
N VAL A 30 4.71 -0.14 6.49
CA VAL A 30 3.86 -0.24 5.29
C VAL A 30 4.58 -1.03 4.20
N PHE A 31 5.83 -0.68 3.92
CA PHE A 31 6.67 -1.32 2.89
C PHE A 31 6.81 -2.83 3.07
N SER A 32 6.93 -3.30 4.32
CA SER A 32 7.08 -4.74 4.60
C SER A 32 5.77 -5.54 4.49
N ASN A 33 4.63 -4.85 4.36
CA ASN A 33 3.30 -5.45 4.41
C ASN A 33 2.44 -5.14 3.18
N SER A 34 2.90 -4.26 2.28
CA SER A 34 2.27 -3.97 1.01
C SER A 34 2.60 -5.06 -0.02
N ILE A 35 1.64 -5.32 -0.91
CA ILE A 35 1.84 -6.22 -2.07
C ILE A 35 2.58 -5.51 -3.21
N VAL A 36 2.46 -4.19 -3.25
CA VAL A 36 3.08 -3.29 -4.21
C VAL A 36 3.20 -1.90 -3.59
N ASP A 37 4.30 -1.21 -3.88
CA ASP A 37 4.48 0.19 -3.54
C ASP A 37 4.49 1.05 -4.80
N VAL A 38 3.57 2.01 -4.86
CA VAL A 38 3.41 2.91 -6.01
C VAL A 38 3.76 4.35 -5.66
N ARG A 39 4.06 5.17 -6.65
CA ARG A 39 4.32 6.60 -6.45
C ARG A 39 3.00 7.35 -6.22
N TRP A 40 3.07 8.51 -5.58
CA TRP A 40 1.92 9.42 -5.42
C TRP A 40 1.53 10.08 -6.77
N ASN A 41 0.91 9.30 -7.66
CA ASN A 41 0.24 9.79 -8.87
C ASN A 41 -1.00 8.94 -9.18
N THR A 42 -2.01 9.57 -9.78
CA THR A 42 -3.32 8.98 -10.03
C THR A 42 -3.23 7.70 -10.86
N GLU A 43 -2.45 7.69 -11.92
CA GLU A 43 -2.35 6.55 -12.84
C GLU A 43 -1.87 5.29 -12.12
N SER A 44 -0.75 5.39 -11.39
CA SER A 44 -0.18 4.25 -10.67
C SER A 44 -1.07 3.75 -9.52
N ILE A 45 -1.77 4.65 -8.83
CA ILE A 45 -2.72 4.29 -7.76
C ILE A 45 -3.93 3.56 -8.35
N VAL A 46 -4.54 4.10 -9.41
CA VAL A 46 -5.69 3.49 -10.08
C VAL A 46 -5.32 2.12 -10.65
N GLN A 47 -4.14 2.00 -11.26
CA GLN A 47 -3.66 0.73 -11.80
C GLN A 47 -3.45 -0.30 -10.70
N ALA A 48 -2.86 0.08 -9.56
CA ALA A 48 -2.69 -0.83 -8.42
C ALA A 48 -4.04 -1.30 -7.86
N ILE A 49 -5.00 -0.39 -7.69
CA ILE A 49 -6.35 -0.76 -7.24
C ILE A 49 -6.97 -1.74 -8.23
N ARG A 50 -6.94 -1.47 -9.54
CA ARG A 50 -7.51 -2.39 -10.56
C ARG A 50 -6.83 -3.76 -10.61
N SER A 51 -5.54 -3.82 -10.29
CA SER A 51 -4.77 -5.06 -10.35
C SER A 51 -4.97 -5.95 -9.13
N TYR A 52 -5.28 -5.35 -7.97
CA TYR A 52 -5.25 -6.04 -6.69
C TYR A 52 -6.54 -5.96 -5.88
N ALA A 53 -7.50 -5.11 -6.22
CA ALA A 53 -8.79 -5.09 -5.54
C ALA A 53 -9.51 -6.43 -5.75
N LYS A 54 -9.99 -7.00 -4.64
CA LYS A 54 -10.89 -8.16 -4.62
C LYS A 54 -12.33 -7.70 -4.55
#